data_AF-A0A2N3B506-F1
#
_entry.id   AF-A0A2N3B506-F1
#
_cell.length_a   1.000
_cell.length_b   1.000
_cell.length_c   1.000
_cell.angle_alpha   90.00
_cell.angle_beta   90.00
_cell.angle_gamma   90.00
#
_symmetry.space_group_name_H-M   'P 1'
#
loop_
_entity.id
_entity.type
_entity.pdbx_description
1 polymer ?
#
loop_
_entity_poly.entity_id
_entity_poly.type
_entity_poly.pdbx_seq_one_letter_code
_entity_poly.pdbx_strand_id
1 'polypeptide(L)' 'MIDYFALALGHGLIAIALLRLVLRDGLDTDPLIEQMASDTKANRKANSGTARSAARRARKPDDPATQQHGDSA' A
#
# COMPACT_ATOMS: atom_id res chain seq x y z
N MET A 1 -45.38 -31.43 13.75
CA MET A 1 -45.45 -30.03 14.23
C MET A 1 -44.02 -29.56 14.39
N ILE A 2 -43.64 -28.48 13.69
CA ILE A 2 -42.26 -28.00 13.74
C ILE A 2 -42.01 -27.28 15.05
N ASP A 3 -40.85 -27.49 15.65
CA ASP A 3 -40.45 -26.78 16.86
C ASP A 3 -40.01 -25.36 16.49
N TYR A 4 -40.92 -24.40 16.72
CA TYR A 4 -40.67 -22.98 16.49
C TYR A 4 -39.54 -22.43 17.37
N PHE A 5 -39.27 -23.06 18.53
CA PHE A 5 -38.18 -22.66 19.40
C PHE A 5 -36.84 -22.95 18.74
N ALA A 6 -36.66 -24.16 18.22
CA ALA A 6 -35.46 -24.53 17.47
C ALA A 6 -35.25 -23.65 16.23
N LEU A 7 -36.34 -23.33 15.52
CA LEU A 7 -36.29 -22.43 14.36
C LEU A 7 -35.83 -21.02 14.76
N ALA A 8 -36.45 -20.43 15.80
CA ALA A 8 -36.11 -19.10 16.29
C ALA A 8 -34.68 -19.04 16.85
N LEU A 9 -34.24 -20.07 17.57
CA LEU A 9 -32.88 -20.18 18.09
C LEU A 9 -31.87 -20.22 16.94
N GLY A 10 -32.09 -21.07 15.92
CA GLY A 10 -31.22 -21.15 14.76
C GLY A 10 -31.10 -19.83 14.02
N HIS A 11 -32.21 -19.14 13.78
CA HIS A 11 -32.21 -17.84 13.12
C HIS A 11 -31.55 -16.76 13.97
N GLY A 12 -31.77 -16.76 15.30
CA GLY A 12 -31.12 -15.83 16.22
C GLY A 12 -29.61 -16.00 16.23
N LEU A 13 -29.12 -17.23 16.27
CA LEU A 13 -27.69 -17.54 16.21
C LEU A 13 -27.07 -17.11 14.88
N ILE A 14 -27.76 -17.34 13.75
CA ILE A 14 -27.32 -16.89 12.44
C ILE A 14 -27.26 -15.36 12.39
N ALA A 15 -28.29 -14.66 12.88
CA ALA A 15 -28.30 -13.19 12.90
C ALA A 15 -27.14 -12.62 13.72
N ILE A 16 -26.84 -13.21 14.89
CA ILE A 16 -25.70 -12.81 15.72
C ILE A 16 -24.37 -13.08 15.01
N ALA A 17 -24.23 -14.22 14.35
CA ALA A 17 -23.03 -14.56 13.59
C ALA A 17 -22.77 -13.56 12.45
N LEU A 18 -23.82 -13.21 11.70
CA LEU A 18 -23.74 -12.22 10.63
C LEU A 18 -23.43 -10.81 11.16
N LEU A 19 -24.06 -10.41 12.26
CA LEU A 19 -23.76 -9.12 12.92
C LEU A 19 -22.29 -9.06 13.35
N ARG A 20 -21.76 -10.14 13.95
CA ARG A 20 -20.35 -10.23 14.32
C ARG A 20 -19.42 -10.20 13.12
N LEU A 21 -19.80 -10.84 12.02
CA LEU A 21 -19.00 -10.83 10.80
C LEU A 21 -18.91 -9.42 10.20
N VAL A 22 -20.03 -8.71 10.11
CA VAL A 22 -20.09 -7.34 9.59
C VAL A 22 -19.30 -6.36 10.46
N LEU A 23 -19.35 -6.53 11.77
CA LEU A 23 -18.60 -5.70 12.72
C LEU A 23 -17.14 -6.16 12.92
N ARG A 24 -16.68 -7.17 12.19
CA ARG A 24 -15.34 -7.72 12.35
C ARG A 24 -14.31 -6.76 11.76
N ASP A 25 -13.31 -6.42 12.55
CA ASP A 25 -12.15 -5.68 12.04
C ASP A 25 -11.47 -6.43 10.89
N GLY A 26 -11.13 -5.68 9.85
CA GLY A 26 -10.47 -6.20 8.66
C GLY A 26 -11.35 -7.10 7.79
N LEU A 27 -12.68 -7.03 7.91
CA LEU A 27 -13.59 -7.71 6.98
C LEU A 27 -13.35 -7.28 5.52
N ASP A 28 -13.11 -5.98 5.31
CA ASP A 28 -12.87 -5.38 4.00
C ASP A 28 -11.37 -5.22 3.66
N THR A 29 -10.47 -5.72 4.52
CA THR A 29 -9.04 -5.66 4.28
C THR A 29 -8.64 -6.77 3.30
N ASP A 30 -8.47 -6.41 2.04
CA ASP A 30 -7.94 -7.29 1.01
C ASP A 30 -6.40 -7.11 0.88
N PRO A 31 -5.59 -8.15 1.20
CA PRO A 31 -4.14 -8.07 1.12
C PRO A 31 -3.62 -7.75 -0.29
N LEU A 32 -4.35 -8.14 -1.34
CA LEU A 32 -3.97 -7.83 -2.72
C LEU A 32 -4.18 -6.35 -3.04
N ILE A 33 -5.26 -5.75 -2.54
CA ILE A 33 -5.55 -4.32 -2.69
C ILE A 33 -4.51 -3.48 -1.94
N GLU A 34 -4.11 -3.92 -0.74
CA GLU A 34 -3.04 -3.26 0.01
C GLU A 34 -1.71 -3.28 -0.75
N GLN A 35 -1.35 -4.42 -1.34
CA GLN A 35 -0.15 -4.57 -2.16
C GLN A 35 -0.20 -3.68 -3.41
N MET A 36 -1.34 -3.65 -4.11
CA MET A 36 -1.53 -2.75 -5.25
C MET A 36 -1.40 -1.28 -4.86
N ALA A 37 -1.93 -0.89 -3.69
CA ALA A 37 -1.81 0.47 -3.17
C ALA A 37 -0.35 0.82 -2.81
N SER A 38 0.41 -0.11 -2.22
CA SER A 38 1.84 0.10 -1.94
C SER A 38 2.66 0.24 -3.21
N ASP A 39 2.41 -0.62 -4.20
CA ASP A 39 3.13 -0.63 -5.47
C ASP A 39 2.85 0.63 -6.27
N THR A 40 1.60 1.09 -6.26
CA THR A 40 1.21 2.36 -6.89
C THR A 40 1.92 3.56 -6.25
N LYS A 41 2.00 3.59 -4.91
CA LYS A 41 2.75 4.65 -4.19
C LYS A 41 4.25 4.59 -4.50
N ALA A 42 4.83 3.40 -4.54
CA ALA A 42 6.24 3.19 -4.87
C ALA A 42 6.55 3.65 -6.30
N ASN A 43 5.73 3.26 -7.28
CA ASN A 43 5.87 3.68 -8.68
C ASN A 43 5.73 5.19 -8.85
N ARG A 44 4.75 5.83 -8.18
CA ARG A 44 4.60 7.29 -8.19
C ARG A 44 5.84 7.99 -7.62
N LYS A 45 6.38 7.48 -6.51
CA LYS A 45 7.60 8.01 -5.89
C LYS A 45 8.80 7.85 -6.82
N ALA A 46 8.97 6.70 -7.45
CA ALA A 46 10.04 6.42 -8.40
C ALA A 46 9.98 7.33 -9.64
N ASN A 47 8.77 7.60 -10.16
CA ASN A 47 8.59 8.44 -11.35
C ASN A 47 8.55 9.95 -11.06
N SER A 48 8.55 10.34 -9.77
CA SER A 48 8.55 11.74 -9.37
C SER A 48 9.77 12.50 -9.90
N GLY A 49 9.59 13.79 -10.21
CA GLY A 49 10.69 14.65 -10.68
C GLY A 49 11.83 14.75 -9.65
N THR A 50 11.49 14.65 -8.35
CA THR A 50 12.45 14.60 -7.24
C THR A 50 13.28 13.32 -7.26
N ALA A 51 12.68 12.15 -7.49
CA ALA A 51 13.43 10.90 -7.62
C ALA A 51 14.32 10.90 -8.87
N ARG A 52 13.83 11.44 -10.00
CA ARG A 52 14.63 11.63 -11.22
C ARG A 52 15.80 12.58 -11.01
N SER A 53 15.58 13.69 -10.30
CA SER A 53 16.63 14.66 -9.95
C SER A 53 17.67 14.03 -9.01
N ALA A 54 17.24 13.28 -7.99
CA ALA A 54 18.12 12.54 -7.09
C ALA A 54 18.95 11.47 -7.83
N ALA A 55 18.34 10.71 -8.74
CA ALA A 55 19.04 9.74 -9.57
C ALA A 55 20.02 10.39 -10.57
N ARG A 56 19.80 11.64 -10.97
CA ARG A 56 20.76 12.41 -11.78
C ARG A 56 21.94 12.91 -10.94
N ARG A 57 21.71 13.29 -9.69
CA ARG A 57 22.78 13.69 -8.74
C ARG A 57 23.64 12.49 -8.34
N ALA A 58 23.02 11.34 -8.04
CA ALA A 58 23.74 10.11 -7.72
C ALA A 58 24.59 9.58 -8.90
N ARG A 59 24.20 9.90 -10.14
CA ARG A 59 24.98 9.60 -11.37
C ARG A 59 26.03 10.65 -11.73
N LYS A 60 26.18 11.72 -10.95
CA LYS A 60 27.40 12.53 -10.96
C LYS A 60 28.30 12.05 -9.83
N PRO A 61 29.01 10.90 -9.95
CA PRO A 61 30.27 10.79 -9.25
C PRO A 61 31.22 11.77 -9.93
N ASP A 62 31.90 12.55 -9.11
CA ASP A 62 32.98 13.50 -9.42
C ASP A 62 33.61 13.27 -10.80
N ASP A 63 33.30 14.16 -11.74
CA ASP A 63 34.02 14.24 -13.02
C ASP A 63 35.28 15.10 -12.78
N PRO A 64 36.49 14.51 -12.71
CA PRO A 64 37.73 15.26 -12.49
C PRO A 64 38.07 16.19 -13.67
N ALA A 65 37.34 16.13 -14.79
CA ALA A 65 37.63 16.91 -15.99
C ALA A 65 37.34 18.42 -15.87
N THR A 66 36.77 18.90 -14.76
CA THR A 66 36.45 20.34 -14.59
C THR A 66 37.49 21.12 -13.76
N GLN A 67 38.55 20.48 -13.24
CA GLN A 67 39.56 21.17 -12.43
C GLN A 67 40.83 21.63 -13.20
N GLN A 68 40.98 21.32 -14.49
CA GLN A 68 42.21 21.69 -15.25
C GLN A 68 42.13 22.98 -16.08
N HIS A 69 41.05 23.77 -15.99
CA HIS A 69 40.92 25.04 -16.73
C HIS A 69 41.06 26.30 -15.84
N GLY A 70 41.96 26.26 -14.85
CA GLY A 70 42.12 27.34 -13.86
C GLY A 70 43.55 27.76 -13.52
N ASP A 71 44.59 26.98 -13.83
CA ASP A 71 45.98 27.34 -13.52
C ASP A 71 46.78 27.55 -14.82
N SER A 72 46.71 28.76 -15.34
CA SER A 72 47.64 29.29 -16.34
C SER A 72 47.65 30.83 -16.23
N ALA A 73 48.41 31.34 -15.26
CA ALA A 73 48.90 32.72 -15.23
C ALA A 73 50.14 32.83 -14.35
#